data_AF-A0A2M7LI41-F1
#
_entry.id   AF-A0A2M7LI41-F1
#
_cell.length_a   1.000
_cell.length_b   1.000
_cell.length_c   1.000
_cell.angle_alpha   90.00
_cell.angle_beta   90.00
_cell.angle_gamma   90.00
#
_symmetry.space_group_name_H-M   'P 1'
#
loop_
_entity.id
_entity.type
_entity.pdbx_description
1 polymer ?
#
loop_
_entity_poly.entity_id
_entity_poly.type
_entity_poly.pdbx_seq_one_letter_code
_entity_poly.pdbx_strand_id
1 'polypeptide(L)'
;MSNLRVKVDLKVDNKTAAFYMKYLEEVYLLCPLYRMGGSYRKVKAGSPKYYFNDTGVLRIMSINQKIGYMAENAVFLKLYNDKSREYFYDSEKTIEIDFVSKDGRRIEVKYRSDIETDLDEINNNGHNTLVIVPDPKKIKNKEKWENLELVSLGEFLCS
;
A
#
# COMPACT_ATOMS: atom_id res chain seq x y z
N MET A 1 -8.43 12.86 9.88
CA MET A 1 -7.40 13.93 9.93
C MET A 1 -6.33 13.69 8.84
N SER A 2 -6.72 13.72 7.56
CA SER A 2 -5.86 13.44 6.38
C SER A 2 -5.30 14.69 5.73
N ASN A 3 -6.10 15.76 5.75
CA ASN A 3 -5.76 16.99 5.04
C ASN A 3 -4.69 17.81 5.78
N LEU A 4 -4.30 17.40 6.99
CA LEU A 4 -3.37 18.16 7.83
C LEU A 4 -1.98 18.28 7.22
N ARG A 5 -1.50 17.26 6.50
CA ARG A 5 -0.12 17.25 5.98
C ARG A 5 0.00 17.99 4.64
N VAL A 6 -0.91 17.74 3.70
CA VAL A 6 -0.96 18.44 2.40
C VAL A 6 -1.13 19.95 2.58
N LYS A 7 -1.99 20.39 3.50
CA LYS A 7 -2.11 21.81 3.88
C LYS A 7 -0.78 22.41 4.31
N VAL A 8 -0.03 21.69 5.17
CA VAL A 8 1.23 22.17 5.73
C VAL A 8 2.30 22.24 4.65
N ASP A 9 2.42 21.18 3.85
CA ASP A 9 3.43 21.05 2.81
C ASP A 9 3.22 22.08 1.68
N LEU A 10 1.96 22.30 1.27
CA LEU A 10 1.61 23.24 0.21
C LEU A 10 1.25 24.65 0.69
N LYS A 11 1.21 24.87 2.02
CA LYS A 11 0.81 26.14 2.66
C LYS A 11 -0.57 26.65 2.21
N VAL A 12 -1.54 25.76 2.02
CA VAL A 12 -2.92 26.08 1.62
C VAL A 12 -3.93 25.79 2.73
N ASP A 13 -5.14 26.34 2.67
CA ASP A 13 -6.19 25.98 3.62
C ASP A 13 -6.76 24.56 3.39
N ASN A 14 -7.49 24.04 4.38
CA ASN A 14 -8.06 22.69 4.33
C ASN A 14 -9.12 22.49 3.23
N LYS A 15 -9.91 23.52 2.91
CA LYS A 15 -10.94 23.45 1.86
C LYS A 15 -10.25 23.37 0.51
N THR A 16 -9.23 24.18 0.29
CA THR A 16 -8.41 24.20 -0.92
C THR A 16 -7.69 22.87 -1.11
N ALA A 17 -7.01 22.34 -0.09
CA ALA A 17 -6.38 21.02 -0.16
C ALA A 17 -7.40 19.91 -0.49
N ALA A 18 -8.56 19.89 0.18
CA ALA A 18 -9.60 18.90 -0.06
C ALA A 18 -10.18 19.01 -1.48
N PHE A 19 -10.37 20.23 -1.98
CA PHE A 19 -10.85 20.48 -3.34
C PHE A 19 -9.89 19.90 -4.38
N TYR A 20 -8.59 20.17 -4.26
CA TYR A 20 -7.60 19.62 -5.19
C TYR A 20 -7.52 18.09 -5.12
N MET A 21 -7.50 17.50 -3.92
CA MET A 21 -7.49 16.04 -3.79
C MET A 21 -8.72 15.41 -4.45
N LYS A 22 -9.92 15.95 -4.19
CA LYS A 22 -11.16 15.48 -4.83
C LYS A 22 -11.11 15.63 -6.34
N TYR A 23 -10.59 16.75 -6.85
CA TYR A 23 -10.44 16.97 -8.28
C TYR A 23 -9.51 15.92 -8.92
N LEU A 24 -8.38 15.60 -8.28
CA LEU A 24 -7.45 14.57 -8.75
C LEU A 24 -8.06 13.16 -8.73
N GLU A 25 -8.96 12.87 -7.79
CA GLU A 25 -9.76 11.64 -7.79
C GLU A 25 -10.79 11.63 -8.94
N GLU A 26 -11.51 12.74 -9.16
CA GLU A 26 -12.55 12.86 -10.19
C GLU A 26 -12.01 12.75 -11.62
N VAL A 27 -10.77 13.19 -11.85
CA VAL A 27 -10.07 13.02 -13.14
C VAL A 27 -9.33 11.69 -13.25
N TYR A 28 -9.55 10.76 -12.32
CA TYR A 28 -8.92 9.43 -12.26
C TYR A 28 -7.39 9.46 -12.21
N LEU A 29 -6.79 10.53 -11.70
CA LEU A 29 -5.34 10.57 -11.50
C LEU A 29 -4.96 9.82 -10.23
N LEU A 30 -5.72 10.03 -9.15
CA LEU A 30 -5.51 9.39 -7.85
C LEU A 30 -6.67 8.46 -7.51
N CYS A 31 -6.34 7.32 -6.93
CA CYS A 31 -7.29 6.35 -6.39
C CYS A 31 -7.09 6.21 -4.88
N PRO A 32 -8.14 6.43 -4.06
CA PRO A 32 -8.03 6.26 -2.62
C PRO A 32 -8.13 4.77 -2.22
N LEU A 33 -7.25 4.36 -1.31
CA LEU A 33 -7.37 3.13 -0.52
C LEU A 33 -7.70 3.52 0.91
N TYR A 34 -8.84 3.07 1.41
CA TYR A 34 -9.30 3.40 2.76
C TYR A 34 -8.77 2.42 3.80
N ARG A 35 -8.75 2.87 5.06
CA ARG A 35 -8.34 2.04 6.18
C ARG A 35 -9.37 0.94 6.45
N MET A 36 -8.92 -0.24 6.84
CA MET A 36 -9.78 -1.26 7.39
C MET A 36 -10.37 -0.73 8.70
N GLY A 37 -11.70 -0.72 8.80
CA GLY A 37 -12.38 -0.17 9.96
C GLY A 37 -13.79 -0.72 10.11
N GLY A 38 -14.23 -0.89 11.36
CA GLY A 38 -15.48 -1.59 11.67
C GLY A 38 -16.76 -0.90 11.19
N SER A 39 -16.77 0.43 10.97
CA SER A 39 -17.97 1.14 10.46
C SER A 39 -17.64 2.09 9.31
N TYR A 40 -18.56 2.20 8.35
CA TYR A 40 -18.45 3.06 7.15
C TYR A 40 -18.05 4.51 7.48
N ARG A 41 -18.56 5.05 8.60
CA ARG A 41 -18.23 6.42 9.06
C ARG A 41 -16.77 6.54 9.54
N LYS A 42 -16.22 5.50 10.19
CA LYS A 42 -14.80 5.48 10.61
C LYS A 42 -13.86 5.32 9.42
N VAL A 43 -14.24 4.48 8.45
CA VAL A 43 -13.50 4.29 7.19
C VAL A 43 -13.41 5.60 6.39
N LYS A 44 -14.53 6.35 6.28
CA LYS A 44 -14.54 7.68 5.64
C LYS A 44 -13.87 8.80 6.46
N ALA A 45 -13.82 8.69 7.78
CA ALA A 45 -13.16 9.69 8.64
C ALA A 45 -11.63 9.52 8.69
N GLY A 46 -11.14 8.32 8.34
CA GLY A 46 -9.74 8.00 8.16
C GLY A 46 -9.10 8.72 6.97
N SER A 47 -7.78 8.81 7.01
CA SER A 47 -6.98 9.40 5.95
C SER A 47 -6.68 8.35 4.89
N PRO A 48 -7.28 8.39 3.69
CA PRO A 48 -6.96 7.38 2.68
C PRO A 48 -5.50 7.46 2.26
N LYS A 49 -4.91 6.30 1.92
CA LYS A 49 -3.70 6.25 1.10
C LYS A 49 -4.10 6.54 -0.34
N TYR A 50 -3.30 7.32 -1.06
CA TYR A 50 -3.57 7.62 -2.47
C TYR A 50 -2.52 6.95 -3.35
N TYR A 51 -3.01 6.27 -4.38
CA TYR A 51 -2.20 5.65 -5.42
C TYR A 51 -2.50 6.29 -6.76
N PHE A 52 -1.52 6.30 -7.65
CA PHE A 52 -1.70 6.78 -9.02
C PHE A 52 -2.36 5.71 -9.88
N ASN A 53 -3.32 6.12 -10.70
CA ASN A 53 -3.93 5.23 -11.68
C ASN A 53 -2.96 4.86 -12.83
N ASP A 54 -1.95 5.71 -13.07
CA ASP A 54 -0.90 5.53 -14.08
C ASP A 54 0.50 5.63 -13.45
N THR A 55 1.26 4.52 -13.50
CA THR A 55 2.63 4.46 -12.99
C THR A 55 3.63 5.29 -13.81
N GLY A 56 3.32 5.58 -15.08
CA GLY A 56 4.08 6.50 -15.92
C GLY A 56 4.03 7.93 -15.38
N VAL A 57 2.85 8.38 -14.94
CA VAL A 57 2.70 9.71 -14.29
C VAL A 57 3.46 9.74 -12.96
N LEU A 58 3.32 8.69 -12.13
CA LEU A 58 4.08 8.57 -10.88
C LEU A 58 5.59 8.68 -11.13
N ARG A 59 6.11 8.03 -12.19
CA ARG A 59 7.53 8.08 -12.57
C ARG A 59 7.99 9.48 -12.95
N ILE A 60 7.17 10.22 -13.69
CA ILE A 60 7.48 11.60 -14.14
C ILE A 60 7.46 12.58 -12.95
N MET A 61 6.47 12.44 -12.05
CA MET A 61 6.23 13.38 -10.95
C MET A 61 7.15 13.17 -9.74
N SER A 62 7.82 12.03 -9.63
CA SER A 62 8.63 11.67 -8.46
C SER A 62 10.07 12.19 -8.56
N ILE A 63 10.39 13.27 -7.84
CA ILE A 63 11.73 13.91 -7.83
C ILE A 63 12.80 13.05 -7.12
N ASN A 64 12.44 12.00 -6.39
CA ASN A 64 13.38 11.03 -5.81
C ASN A 64 12.73 9.65 -5.80
N GLN A 65 12.82 8.93 -6.92
CA GLN A 65 12.17 7.63 -7.11
C GLN A 65 12.58 6.63 -6.03
N LYS A 66 11.68 6.33 -5.10
CA LYS A 66 11.79 5.12 -4.27
C LYS A 66 11.08 4.00 -5.01
N ILE A 67 11.85 3.05 -5.51
CA ILE A 67 11.37 1.84 -6.20
C ILE A 67 10.24 1.13 -5.43
N GLY A 68 10.27 1.21 -4.09
CA GLY A 68 9.22 0.68 -3.22
C GLY A 68 7.84 1.27 -3.47
N TYR A 69 7.71 2.59 -3.62
CA TYR A 69 6.40 3.20 -3.91
C TYR A 69 5.87 2.78 -5.28
N MET A 70 6.75 2.60 -6.26
CA MET A 70 6.34 2.14 -7.59
C MET A 70 5.85 0.69 -7.55
N ALA A 71 6.55 -0.18 -6.80
CA ALA A 71 6.13 -1.56 -6.60
C ALA A 71 4.79 -1.63 -5.85
N GLU A 72 4.63 -0.87 -4.77
CA GLU A 72 3.38 -0.79 -4.00
C GLU A 72 2.21 -0.29 -4.86
N ASN A 73 2.44 0.75 -5.69
CA ASN A 73 1.44 1.26 -6.62
C ASN A 73 1.06 0.23 -7.70
N ALA A 74 2.02 -0.53 -8.22
CA ALA A 74 1.74 -1.60 -9.18
C ALA A 74 0.88 -2.71 -8.56
N VAL A 75 1.17 -3.08 -7.30
CA VAL A 75 0.37 -4.02 -6.53
C VAL A 75 -1.04 -3.48 -6.31
N PHE A 76 -1.17 -2.23 -5.87
CA PHE A 76 -2.46 -1.58 -5.74
C PHE A 76 -3.28 -1.63 -7.04
N LEU A 77 -2.69 -1.31 -8.19
CA LEU A 77 -3.42 -1.32 -9.47
C LEU A 77 -3.92 -2.71 -9.86
N LYS A 78 -3.11 -3.75 -9.63
CA LYS A 78 -3.54 -5.14 -9.84
C LYS A 78 -4.74 -5.47 -8.95
N LEU A 79 -4.65 -5.17 -7.66
CA LEU A 79 -5.73 -5.41 -6.70
C LEU A 79 -6.98 -4.58 -6.99
N TYR A 80 -6.82 -3.32 -7.40
CA TYR A 80 -7.92 -2.43 -7.72
C TYR A 80 -8.68 -2.85 -8.98
N ASN A 81 -7.96 -3.41 -9.96
CA ASN A 81 -8.55 -3.98 -11.17
C ASN A 81 -9.17 -5.36 -10.93
N ASP A 82 -8.66 -6.12 -9.98
CA ASP A 82 -9.28 -7.36 -9.50
C ASP A 82 -10.53 -7.05 -8.66
N LYS A 83 -11.70 -7.09 -9.31
CA LYS A 83 -12.99 -6.85 -8.65
C LYS A 83 -13.47 -8.01 -7.77
N SER A 84 -12.70 -9.10 -7.65
CA SER A 84 -13.08 -10.25 -6.83
C SER A 84 -13.00 -9.98 -5.33
N ARG A 85 -12.18 -9.01 -4.90
CA ARG A 85 -11.96 -8.67 -3.49
C ARG A 85 -11.88 -7.17 -3.27
N GLU A 86 -12.32 -6.75 -2.09
CA GLU A 86 -12.15 -5.38 -1.63
C GLU A 86 -10.96 -5.33 -0.67
N TYR A 87 -10.01 -4.44 -0.96
CA TYR A 87 -8.79 -4.24 -0.18
C TYR A 87 -8.80 -2.92 0.57
N PHE A 88 -8.10 -2.91 1.69
CA PHE A 88 -7.93 -1.80 2.61
C PHE A 88 -6.47 -1.76 3.05
N TYR A 89 -6.00 -0.67 3.61
CA TYR A 89 -4.76 -0.72 4.42
C TYR A 89 -5.13 -0.92 5.89
N ASP A 90 -4.28 -1.57 6.69
CA ASP A 90 -4.50 -1.72 8.12
C ASP A 90 -3.35 -1.14 8.93
N SER A 91 -3.67 -0.54 10.07
CA SER A 91 -2.68 -0.07 11.05
C SER A 91 -3.14 -0.30 12.50
N GLU A 92 -4.09 -1.21 12.72
CA GLU A 92 -4.67 -1.42 14.06
C GLU A 92 -3.75 -2.13 15.06
N LYS A 93 -2.59 -2.68 14.69
CA LYS A 93 -1.69 -3.36 15.64
C LYS A 93 -0.23 -3.26 15.20
N THR A 94 0.57 -2.43 15.89
CA THR A 94 2.04 -2.27 15.87
C THR A 94 2.78 -2.11 14.54
N ILE A 95 2.34 -2.77 13.48
CA ILE A 95 2.88 -2.77 12.12
C ILE A 95 1.74 -2.37 11.16
N GLU A 96 2.06 -1.42 10.29
CA GLU A 96 1.17 -1.02 9.21
C GLU A 96 1.22 -2.07 8.12
N ILE A 97 0.05 -2.59 7.72
CA ILE A 97 -0.10 -3.51 6.61
C ILE A 97 -0.58 -2.75 5.36
N ASP A 98 0.15 -2.89 4.26
CA ASP A 98 -0.09 -2.19 2.99
C ASP A 98 -1.47 -2.53 2.42
N PHE A 99 -1.80 -3.82 2.32
CA PHE A 99 -3.10 -4.28 1.84
C PHE A 99 -3.66 -5.45 2.65
N VAL A 100 -4.93 -5.34 3.03
CA VAL A 100 -5.73 -6.34 3.73
C VAL A 100 -7.09 -6.45 3.06
N SER A 101 -7.51 -7.67 2.72
CA SER A 101 -8.85 -7.93 2.20
C SER A 101 -9.83 -8.29 3.33
N LYS A 102 -11.14 -8.22 3.05
CA LYS A 102 -12.19 -8.56 4.04
C LYS A 102 -12.13 -9.99 4.57
N ASP A 103 -11.66 -10.94 3.76
CA ASP A 103 -11.43 -12.34 4.14
C ASP A 103 -10.10 -12.54 4.91
N GLY A 104 -9.36 -11.46 5.19
CA GLY A 104 -8.19 -11.48 6.06
C GLY A 104 -6.86 -11.76 5.35
N ARG A 105 -6.84 -11.82 4.02
CA ARG A 105 -5.58 -11.94 3.25
C ARG A 105 -4.77 -10.67 3.42
N ARG A 106 -3.49 -10.82 3.76
CA ARG A 106 -2.54 -9.71 3.96
C ARG A 106 -1.48 -9.71 2.88
N ILE A 107 -1.14 -8.53 2.38
CA ILE A 107 -0.11 -8.33 1.37
C ILE A 107 0.77 -7.16 1.80
N GLU A 108 2.08 -7.39 1.80
CA GLU A 108 3.13 -6.43 2.13
C GLU A 108 4.07 -6.25 0.93
N VAL A 109 4.58 -5.03 0.71
CA VAL A 109 5.54 -4.77 -0.37
C VAL A 109 6.87 -4.27 0.19
N LYS A 110 7.94 -5.07 0.06
CA LYS A 110 9.27 -4.74 0.58
C LYS A 110 10.31 -4.74 -0.54
N TYR A 111 10.60 -3.54 -1.04
CA TYR A 111 11.46 -3.30 -2.21
C TYR A 111 12.78 -2.60 -1.84
N ARG A 112 13.47 -3.13 -0.84
CA ARG A 112 14.80 -2.71 -0.38
C ARG A 112 15.69 -3.93 -0.12
N SER A 113 16.99 -3.71 0.05
CA SER A 113 17.95 -4.81 0.27
C SER A 113 17.98 -5.32 1.72
N ASP A 114 17.58 -4.49 2.67
CA ASP A 114 17.66 -4.66 4.12
C ASP A 114 16.27 -4.93 4.71
N ILE A 115 15.66 -6.06 4.32
CA ILE A 115 14.26 -6.39 4.69
C ILE A 115 14.14 -7.46 5.78
N GLU A 116 15.23 -8.09 6.22
CA GLU A 116 15.14 -9.23 7.15
C GLU A 116 14.46 -8.86 8.47
N THR A 117 14.75 -7.67 9.02
CA THR A 117 14.07 -7.16 10.22
C THR A 117 12.58 -6.92 9.99
N ASP A 118 12.21 -6.40 8.81
CA ASP A 118 10.79 -6.24 8.46
C ASP A 118 10.09 -7.60 8.39
N LEU A 119 10.75 -8.59 7.78
CA LEU A 119 10.20 -9.94 7.65
C LEU A 119 10.04 -10.60 9.03
N ASP A 120 11.01 -10.42 9.94
CA ASP A 120 10.90 -10.88 11.32
C ASP A 120 9.70 -10.23 12.03
N GLU A 121 9.55 -8.90 11.91
CA GLU A 121 8.41 -8.16 12.46
C GLU A 121 7.07 -8.63 11.89
N ILE A 122 6.95 -8.78 10.57
CA ILE A 122 5.72 -9.23 9.91
C ILE A 122 5.38 -10.66 10.35
N ASN A 123 6.36 -11.57 10.34
CA ASN A 123 6.17 -12.97 10.73
C ASN A 123 5.72 -13.11 12.19
N ASN A 124 6.29 -12.30 13.10
CA ASN A 124 5.96 -12.30 14.52
C ASN A 124 4.54 -11.82 14.83
N ASN A 125 3.84 -11.19 13.88
CA ASN A 125 2.41 -10.90 14.03
C ASN A 125 1.54 -12.16 13.97
N GLY A 126 2.08 -13.32 13.55
CA GLY A 126 1.38 -14.61 13.56
C GLY A 126 0.26 -14.72 12.51
N HIS A 127 0.28 -13.89 11.48
CA HIS A 127 -0.70 -13.91 10.40
C HIS A 127 -0.05 -14.27 9.07
N ASN A 128 -0.69 -15.18 8.33
CA ASN A 128 -0.28 -15.53 6.98
C ASN A 128 -0.27 -14.29 6.09
N THR A 129 0.91 -13.93 5.59
CA THR A 129 1.13 -12.70 4.84
C THR A 129 1.91 -12.98 3.58
N LEU A 130 1.38 -12.53 2.45
CA LEU A 130 2.09 -12.52 1.18
C LEU A 130 3.03 -11.31 1.15
N VAL A 131 4.33 -11.52 1.00
CA VAL A 131 5.31 -10.43 0.93
C VAL A 131 5.91 -10.38 -0.47
N ILE A 132 5.72 -9.24 -1.12
CA ILE A 132 6.21 -8.98 -2.47
C ILE A 132 7.59 -8.34 -2.36
N VAL A 133 8.59 -9.03 -2.89
CA VAL A 133 10.01 -8.65 -2.82
C VAL A 133 10.62 -8.56 -4.24
N PRO A 134 11.80 -7.94 -4.42
CA PRO A 134 12.42 -7.85 -5.74
C PRO A 134 12.80 -9.22 -6.31
N ASP A 135 13.35 -10.09 -5.47
CA ASP A 135 13.80 -11.42 -5.87
C ASP A 135 13.77 -12.38 -4.66
N PRO A 136 12.73 -13.21 -4.53
CA PRO A 136 12.61 -14.16 -3.43
C PRO A 136 13.78 -15.15 -3.35
N LYS A 137 14.47 -15.44 -4.47
CA LYS A 137 15.55 -16.42 -4.52
C LYS A 137 16.83 -15.91 -3.86
N LYS A 138 16.99 -14.59 -3.72
CA LYS A 138 18.16 -13.97 -3.07
C LYS A 138 18.05 -13.93 -1.55
N ILE A 139 16.87 -14.17 -1.00
CA ILE A 139 16.62 -14.15 0.44
C ILE A 139 17.03 -15.50 1.02
N LYS A 140 17.99 -15.48 1.94
CA LYS A 140 18.50 -16.68 2.62
C LYS A 140 17.63 -17.03 3.83
N ASN A 141 17.67 -18.29 4.26
CA ASN A 141 17.01 -18.78 5.47
C ASN A 141 15.50 -18.50 5.51
N LYS A 142 14.83 -18.50 4.35
CA LYS A 142 13.41 -18.14 4.24
C LYS A 142 12.49 -19.08 5.04
N GLU A 143 12.95 -20.31 5.24
CA GLU A 143 12.36 -21.33 6.11
C GLU A 143 12.14 -20.88 7.56
N LYS A 144 12.80 -19.82 8.06
CA LYS A 144 12.52 -19.28 9.41
C LYS A 144 11.18 -18.54 9.51
N TRP A 145 10.61 -18.08 8.39
CA TRP A 145 9.38 -17.30 8.36
C TRP A 145 8.20 -18.16 7.93
N GLU A 146 7.70 -18.99 8.85
CA GLU A 146 6.64 -19.97 8.59
C GLU A 146 5.31 -19.33 8.12
N ASN A 147 5.04 -18.08 8.52
CA ASN A 147 3.81 -17.37 8.17
C ASN A 147 3.93 -16.52 6.89
N LEU A 148 5.09 -16.52 6.22
CA LEU A 148 5.33 -15.65 5.07
C LEU A 148 5.40 -16.42 3.76
N GLU A 149 4.64 -15.94 2.78
CA GLU A 149 4.78 -16.36 1.38
C GLU A 149 5.53 -15.27 0.63
N LEU A 150 6.76 -15.54 0.18
CA LEU A 150 7.58 -14.57 -0.55
C LEU A 150 7.40 -14.76 -2.06
N VAL A 151 6.99 -13.69 -2.76
CA VAL A 151 6.82 -13.71 -4.22
C VAL A 151 7.49 -12.51 -4.87
N SER A 152 7.91 -12.66 -6.12
CA SER A 152 8.36 -11.51 -6.90
C SER A 152 7.16 -10.69 -7.40
N LEU A 153 7.39 -9.42 -7.71
CA LEU A 153 6.33 -8.59 -8.31
C LEU A 153 5.87 -9.14 -9.67
N GLY A 154 6.79 -9.70 -10.47
CA GLY A 154 6.43 -10.31 -11.76
C GLY A 154 5.46 -11.48 -11.59
N GLU A 155 5.76 -12.40 -10.65
CA GLU A 155 4.89 -13.54 -10.35
C GLU A 155 3.51 -13.07 -9.86
N PHE A 156 3.46 -12.08 -8.98
CA PHE A 156 2.22 -11.51 -8.45
C PHE A 156 1.37 -10.83 -9.53
N LEU A 157 1.98 -10.06 -10.44
CA LEU A 157 1.23 -9.36 -11.48
C LEU A 157 0.67 -10.33 -12.53
N CYS A 158 1.34 -11.46 -12.77
CA CYS A 158 0.96 -12.47 -13.75
C CYS A 158 0.01 -13.56 -13.22
N SER A 159 -0.18 -13.69 -11.90
CA SER A 159 -1.21 -14.58 -11.31
C SER A 159 -2.61 -14.05 -11.53
#